data_AF-A0A668AV97-F1
#
_entry.id   AF-A0A668AV97-F1
#
_cell.length_a   1.000
_cell.length_b   1.000
_cell.length_c   1.000
_cell.angle_alpha   90.00
_cell.angle_beta   90.00
_cell.angle_gamma   90.00
#
_symmetry.space_group_name_H-M   'P 1'
#
loop_
_entity.id
_entity.type
_entity.pdbx_description
1 polymer ?
#
loop_
_entity_poly.entity_id
_entity_poly.type
_entity_poly.pdbx_seq_one_letter_code
_entity_poly.pdbx_strand_id
1 'polypeptide(L)' 'LSWQDNSEIHFKVKMTTHLKKLKESYSQRQGVHMSSLRFLFEGQRIADNQTPKELGMEDEDVIEVYQEQTGGHRTQQQQ' A
#
# COMPACT_ATOMS: atom_id res chain seq x y z
N LEU A 1 -14.87 11.57 16.41
CA LEU A 1 -15.50 10.62 15.48
C LEU A 1 -14.37 9.79 14.90
N SER A 2 -14.23 8.57 15.40
CA SER A 2 -13.03 7.74 15.37
C SER A 2 -12.60 7.39 13.94
N TRP A 3 -11.37 7.77 13.57
CA TRP A 3 -10.62 7.27 12.39
C TRP A 3 -10.19 5.80 12.55
N GLN A 4 -10.98 5.03 13.28
CA GLN A 4 -10.77 3.62 13.53
C GLN A 4 -11.73 2.88 12.62
N ASP A 5 -11.26 2.55 11.42
CA ASP A 5 -11.45 1.18 11.02
C ASP A 5 -10.17 0.68 10.37
N ASN A 6 -9.64 -0.37 10.99
CA ASN A 6 -8.35 -0.96 10.77
C ASN A 6 -8.36 -1.63 9.38
N SER A 7 -7.94 -0.94 8.32
CA SER A 7 -7.85 -1.51 6.96
C SER A 7 -6.65 -2.46 6.79
N GLU A 8 -6.29 -3.14 7.86
CA GLU A 8 -5.25 -4.15 7.89
C GLU A 8 -5.75 -5.41 7.20
N ILE A 9 -4.99 -5.88 6.21
CA ILE A 9 -5.28 -7.10 5.47
C ILE A 9 -4.05 -7.97 5.54
N HIS A 10 -4.22 -9.17 6.09
CA HIS A 10 -3.16 -10.16 6.15
C HIS A 10 -3.09 -10.93 4.83
N PHE A 11 -1.90 -11.02 4.25
CA PHE A 11 -1.64 -11.77 3.04
C PHE A 11 -0.65 -12.89 3.32
N LYS A 12 -0.94 -14.09 2.82
CA LYS A 12 0.04 -15.16 2.69
C LYS A 12 0.56 -15.21 1.26
N VAL A 13 1.81 -14.82 1.07
CA VAL A 13 2.48 -14.78 -0.25
C VAL A 13 3.71 -15.67 -0.25
N LYS A 14 4.04 -16.25 -1.41
CA LYS A 14 5.32 -16.96 -1.57
C LYS A 14 6.44 -15.92 -1.70
N MET A 15 7.61 -16.24 -1.15
CA MET A 15 8.81 -15.38 -1.22
C MET A 15 9.25 -15.04 -2.65
N THR A 16 8.82 -15.80 -3.66
CA THR A 16 9.12 -15.61 -5.09
C THR A 16 8.01 -14.93 -5.88
N THR A 17 6.88 -14.60 -5.24
CA THR A 17 5.74 -13.97 -5.93
C THR A 17 5.99 -12.47 -6.06
N HIS A 18 5.82 -11.93 -7.28
CA HIS A 18 5.80 -10.49 -7.49
C HIS A 18 4.68 -9.81 -6.71
N LEU A 19 5.02 -8.73 -6.00
CA LEU A 19 4.11 -8.03 -5.10
C LEU A 19 3.01 -7.24 -5.82
N LYS A 20 3.06 -7.08 -7.15
CA LYS A 20 1.97 -6.49 -7.95
C LYS A 20 0.59 -7.08 -7.60
N LYS A 21 0.49 -8.41 -7.52
CA LYS A 21 -0.78 -9.09 -7.23
C LYS A 21 -1.34 -8.73 -5.84
N LEU A 22 -0.45 -8.58 -4.87
CA LEU A 22 -0.82 -8.14 -3.52
C LEU A 22 -1.36 -6.71 -3.54
N LYS A 23 -0.66 -5.79 -4.22
CA LYS A 23 -1.09 -4.39 -4.37
C LYS A 23 -2.44 -4.27 -5.07
N GLU A 24 -2.64 -5.01 -6.16
CA GLU A 24 -3.90 -5.06 -6.90
C GLU A 24 -5.05 -5.55 -6.00
N SER A 25 -4.83 -6.66 -5.28
CA SER A 25 -5.84 -7.22 -4.37
C SER A 25 -6.20 -6.28 -3.22
N TYR A 26 -5.20 -5.62 -2.61
CA TYR A 26 -5.43 -4.61 -1.58
C TYR A 26 -6.23 -3.43 -2.13
N SER A 27 -5.80 -2.86 -3.27
CA SER A 27 -6.45 -1.69 -3.88
C SER A 27 -7.90 -1.98 -4.26
N GLN A 28 -8.17 -3.16 -4.83
CA GLN A 28 -9.52 -3.60 -5.16
C GLN A 28 -10.41 -3.71 -3.92
N ARG A 29 -9.88 -4.25 -2.81
CA ARG A 29 -10.62 -4.35 -1.54
C ARG A 29 -10.89 -3.00 -0.90
N GLN A 30 -10.01 -2.02 -1.11
CA GLN A 30 -10.24 -0.62 -0.71
C GLN A 30 -11.15 0.14 -1.68
N GLY A 31 -11.50 -0.42 -2.84
CA GLY A 31 -12.34 0.23 -3.83
C GLY A 31 -11.67 1.39 -4.56
N VAL A 32 -10.33 1.42 -4.62
CA VAL A 32 -9.57 2.49 -5.26
C VAL A 32 -8.61 1.94 -6.32
N HIS A 33 -8.16 2.82 -7.22
CA HIS A 33 -7.19 2.44 -8.23
C HIS A 33 -5.79 2.27 -7.61
N MET A 34 -5.02 1.26 -8.03
CA MET A 34 -3.68 0.99 -7.45
C MET A 34 -2.74 2.20 -7.54
N SER A 35 -2.84 2.99 -8.62
CA SER A 35 -2.02 4.20 -8.78
C SER A 35 -2.36 5.34 -7.81
N SER A 36 -3.50 5.25 -7.12
CA SER A 36 -3.89 6.22 -6.07
C SER A 36 -3.31 5.87 -4.71
N LEU A 37 -2.51 4.78 -4.62
CA LEU A 37 -1.87 4.31 -3.40
C LEU A 37 -0.36 4.21 -3.59
N ARG A 38 0.37 4.45 -2.49
CA ARG A 38 1.79 4.13 -2.34
C ARG A 38 1.95 3.00 -1.34
N PHE A 39 2.71 1.98 -1.73
CA PHE A 39 3.05 0.81 -0.91
C PHE A 39 4.52 0.92 -0.53
N LEU A 40 4.80 0.98 0.77
CA LEU A 40 6.13 1.15 1.32
C LEU A 40 6.51 -0.05 2.19
N PHE A 41 7.77 -0.46 2.10
CA PHE A 41 8.41 -1.36 3.05
C PHE A 41 9.67 -0.68 3.56
N GLU A 42 9.82 -0.58 4.88
CA GLU A 42 10.90 0.18 5.53
C GLU A 42 11.08 1.61 4.94
N GLY A 43 9.96 2.26 4.62
CA GLY A 43 9.94 3.60 4.01
C GLY A 43 10.31 3.64 2.51
N GLN A 44 10.68 2.52 1.89
CA GLN A 44 11.01 2.44 0.46
C GLN A 44 9.82 1.98 -0.38
N ARG A 45 9.66 2.61 -1.55
CA ARG A 45 8.54 2.31 -2.46
C ARG A 45 8.74 0.96 -3.12
N ILE A 46 7.78 0.06 -2.96
CA ILE A 46 7.82 -1.27 -3.54
C ILE A 46 7.50 -1.17 -5.04
N ALA A 47 8.33 -1.75 -5.89
CA ALA A 47 8.08 -1.92 -7.32
C ALA A 47 7.17 -3.14 -7.60
N ASP A 48 6.56 -3.20 -8.78
CA ASP A 48 5.58 -4.25 -9.10
C ASP A 48 6.20 -5.63 -9.30
N ASN A 49 7.44 -5.64 -9.82
CA ASN A 49 8.23 -6.83 -10.07
C ASN A 49 9.13 -7.23 -8.89
N GLN A 50 9.06 -6.54 -7.76
CA GLN A 50 9.78 -6.96 -6.56
C GLN A 50 9.04 -8.11 -5.87
N THR A 51 9.82 -8.98 -5.24
CA THR A 51 9.36 -10.12 -4.45
C THR A 51 9.71 -9.93 -2.98
N PRO A 52 9.00 -10.58 -2.03
CA PRO A 52 9.37 -10.52 -0.61
C PRO A 52 10.84 -10.93 -0.35
N LYS A 53 11.34 -11.93 -1.10
CA LYS A 53 12.74 -12.38 -0.98
C LYS A 53 13.75 -11.29 -1.32
N GLU A 54 13.51 -10.51 -2.37
CA GLU A 54 14.42 -9.44 -2.80
C GLU A 54 14.39 -8.25 -1.84
N LEU A 55 13.26 -8.04 -1.17
CA LEU A 55 13.11 -7.01 -0.14
C LEU A 55 13.62 -7.46 1.23
N GLY A 56 14.00 -8.73 1.41
CA GLY A 56 14.42 -9.26 2.71
C GLY A 56 13.30 -9.37 3.73
N MET A 57 12.05 -9.48 3.28
CA MET A 57 10.89 -9.59 4.17
C MET A 57 10.87 -10.91 4.95
N GLU A 58 10.42 -10.84 6.19
CA GLU A 58 10.19 -11.96 7.09
C GLU A 58 8.68 -12.17 7.36
N ASP A 59 8.36 -13.19 8.14
CA ASP A 59 6.99 -13.44 8.59
C ASP A 59 6.53 -12.29 9.49
N GLU A 60 5.25 -11.91 9.38
CA GLU A 60 4.65 -10.79 10.14
C GLU A 60 5.18 -9.37 9.80
N ASP A 61 6.01 -9.24 8.75
CA ASP A 61 6.40 -7.92 8.25
C ASP A 61 5.23 -7.12 7.67
N VAL A 62 5.30 -5.79 7.80
CA VAL A 62 4.22 -4.87 7.44
C VAL A 62 4.59 -4.04 6.22
N ILE A 63 3.65 -3.98 5.26
CA ILE A 63 3.68 -3.01 4.16
C ILE A 63 2.79 -1.83 4.54
N GLU A 64 3.37 -0.65 4.61
CA GLU A 64 2.63 0.59 4.87
C GLU A 64 1.96 1.07 3.59
N VAL A 65 0.68 1.44 3.67
CA VAL A 65 -0.08 1.94 2.52
C VAL A 65 -0.63 3.33 2.81
N TYR A 66 -0.35 4.27 1.91
CA TYR A 66 -0.90 5.63 1.98
C TYR A 66 -1.54 6.02 0.66
N GLN A 67 -2.36 7.06 0.67
CA GLN A 67 -2.81 7.69 -0.57
C GLN A 67 -1.64 8.36 -1.28
N GLU A 68 -1.59 8.21 -2.60
CA GLU A 68 -0.66 8.92 -3.46
C GLU A 68 -1.08 10.40 -3.50
N GLN A 69 -0.17 11.29 -3.15
CA GLN A 69 -0.46 12.72 -3.17
C GLN A 69 -0.25 13.28 -4.59
N THR A 70 -1.23 13.09 -5.46
CA THR A 70 -1.26 13.75 -6.77
C THR A 70 -1.91 15.13 -6.64
N GLY A 71 -1.16 16.11 -6.12
CA GLY A 71 -1.56 17.52 -6.13
C GLY A 71 -2.49 17.95 -4.99
N GLY A 72 -2.16 19.08 -4.38
CA GLY A 72 -2.96 19.66 -3.30
C GLY A 72 -4.22 20.32 -3.86
N HIS A 73 -5.40 19.78 -3.54
CA HIS A 73 -6.55 20.64 -3.36
C HIS A 73 -6.28 21.46 -2.10
N ARG A 74 -5.63 22.60 -2.30
CA ARG A 74 -5.79 23.76 -1.43
C ARG A 74 -7.28 24.11 -1.53
N THR A 75 -8.12 23.49 -0.69
CA THR A 75 -9.36 24.15 -0.32
C THR A 75 -8.91 25.41 0.38
N GLN A 76 -8.85 26.49 -0.39
CA GLN A 76 -8.95 27.82 0.16
C GLN A 76 -10.21 27.79 1.02
N GLN A 77 -10.04 27.70 2.34
CA GLN A 77 -10.97 28.43 3.20
C GLN A 77 -10.61 29.89 3.01
N GLN A 78 -11.08 30.46 1.89
CA GLN A 78 -11.38 31.86 1.84
C GLN A 78 -12.76 32.00 2.49
N GLN A 79 -12.76 32.68 3.63
CA GLN A 79 -13.87 33.20 4.44
C GLN A 79 -14.59 32.19 5.34
#